data_AF-A0A1W9SFP4-F1
#
_entry.id   AF-A0A1W9SFP4-F1
#
_cell.length_a   1.000
_cell.length_b   1.000
_cell.length_c   1.000
_cell.angle_alpha   90.00
_cell.angle_beta   90.00
_cell.angle_gamma   90.00
#
_symmetry.space_group_name_H-M   'P 1'
#
loop_
_entity.id
_entity.type
_entity.pdbx_description
1 polymer ?
#
loop_
_entity_poly.entity_id
_entity_poly.type
_entity_poly.pdbx_seq_one_letter_code
_entity_poly.pdbx_strand_id
1 'polypeptide(L)'
;MNFRITHQFLVLLFILLAFSFHSSASQTTETIFQDIKLDQPLPTIFRAGEIFYLHGSISAAIKNPRISVSIDLIDGDYAQSRSQVCPDNNFSIPIEMKYVGVYYLNISINFDLKGTIILTAAEPFEINSKQTTPLSGIEIINLGFKSSLIWQSTSELIQIKITQNAIEKNFLLSNSPKQMSLDAEKFPGFEQGQAMINIRCARSQDGSWYTKCSQWGDWQFKAVNLVREVQVLGNRNFRYNKPFHHVGAVGTPISLDVFIKSLYGPEAYILRPDGWVDLVKLKSDKKITEYLIGGFPKKMIPKGHCELTYVPEQEGIYIIEINDRSGEAIINLPYYAGDCLPLLEPRATYPTNDSSIIDLELARGNMLDDINAIRANLNLKPLHFDSNLISLSQNYSDQMAREQFCGHVSPGGENIQHRKKKYKIVTSLSENVAKARSILEAHENLKRSPAHYLAMIDSSITLAGFGISKDDRNNYYIAQHFSTEPLTELQKNEFLTNLFNKINESRSKQKSIPKKKKLLTRIYEHSGWSPLNVLRITASSLKRIEELILIENSNTTWKREIVREVLFENFEQTADGIKLVIKFYPVNLTKQESKR
;
A
#
# COMPACT_ATOMS: atom_id res chain seq x y z
N MET A 1 21.85 72.68 3.40
CA MET A 1 21.32 71.94 2.23
C MET A 1 21.53 70.46 2.53
N ASN A 2 20.56 69.82 3.17
CA ASN A 2 20.66 68.43 3.65
C ASN A 2 20.15 67.49 2.54
N PHE A 3 21.05 66.79 1.86
CA PHE A 3 20.67 65.69 1.00
C PHE A 3 20.29 64.49 1.87
N ARG A 4 18.98 64.20 1.98
CA ARG A 4 18.49 62.89 2.42
C ARG A 4 18.80 61.89 1.33
N ILE A 5 19.84 61.10 1.53
CA ILE A 5 20.12 59.91 0.72
C ILE A 5 19.05 58.88 1.08
N THR A 6 18.16 58.55 0.16
CA THR A 6 17.13 57.53 0.35
C THR A 6 17.76 56.13 0.31
N HIS A 7 17.15 55.17 1.01
CA HIS A 7 17.64 53.79 1.12
C HIS A 7 17.85 53.14 -0.26
N GLN A 8 17.01 53.49 -1.24
CA GLN A 8 17.17 53.08 -2.65
C GLN A 8 18.47 53.58 -3.29
N PHE A 9 18.97 54.76 -2.92
CA PHE A 9 20.24 55.29 -3.41
C PHE A 9 21.44 54.56 -2.80
N LEU A 10 21.32 54.10 -1.55
CA LEU A 10 22.33 53.26 -0.88
C LEU A 10 22.38 51.85 -1.48
N VAL A 11 21.23 51.28 -1.83
CA VAL A 11 21.13 49.99 -2.54
C VAL A 11 21.67 50.12 -3.97
N LEU A 12 21.36 51.20 -4.70
CA LEU A 12 21.92 51.44 -6.03
C LEU A 12 23.43 51.67 -5.99
N LEU A 13 23.93 52.37 -4.96
CA LEU A 13 25.36 52.57 -4.73
C LEU A 13 26.06 51.26 -4.32
N PHE A 14 25.40 50.38 -3.56
CA PHE A 14 25.90 49.04 -3.25
C PHE A 14 25.93 48.12 -4.48
N ILE A 15 24.91 48.21 -5.34
CA ILE A 15 24.88 47.49 -6.63
C ILE A 15 25.97 48.04 -7.56
N LEU A 16 26.17 49.36 -7.64
CA LEU A 16 27.22 49.99 -8.46
C LEU A 16 28.63 49.73 -7.90
N LEU A 17 28.83 49.72 -6.57
CA LEU A 17 30.09 49.32 -5.93
C LEU A 17 30.36 47.82 -6.08
N ALA A 18 29.32 46.97 -6.06
CA ALA A 18 29.44 45.56 -6.41
C ALA A 18 29.87 45.40 -7.88
N PHE A 19 29.30 46.17 -8.82
CA PHE A 19 29.74 46.17 -10.21
C PHE A 19 31.18 46.69 -10.41
N SER A 20 31.66 47.56 -9.54
CA SER A 20 33.00 48.20 -9.66
C SER A 20 34.14 47.40 -9.01
N PHE A 21 33.84 46.39 -8.17
CA PHE A 21 34.83 45.53 -7.52
C PHE A 21 34.88 44.08 -8.07
N HIS A 22 34.06 43.72 -9.05
CA HIS A 22 34.02 42.36 -9.63
C HIS A 22 35.08 42.10 -10.72
N SER A 23 36.30 42.58 -10.52
CA SER A 23 37.46 41.95 -11.17
C SER A 23 38.06 40.95 -10.18
N SER A 24 37.65 39.67 -10.30
CA SER A 24 38.52 38.47 -10.18
C SER A 24 38.00 37.25 -9.40
N ALA A 25 36.72 37.16 -9.01
CA ALA A 25 36.15 35.86 -8.61
C ALA A 25 34.63 35.79 -8.81
N SER A 26 34.19 35.26 -9.95
CA SER A 26 32.77 34.87 -10.18
C SER A 26 32.40 33.55 -9.49
N GLN A 27 33.35 32.96 -8.75
CA GLN A 27 33.24 31.67 -8.10
C GLN A 27 34.01 31.63 -6.77
N THR A 28 33.59 30.75 -5.86
CA THR A 28 34.26 30.49 -4.59
C THR A 28 35.44 29.53 -4.75
N THR A 29 36.12 29.15 -3.66
CA THR A 29 37.00 27.97 -3.66
C THR A 29 36.21 26.69 -3.39
N GLU A 30 36.78 25.53 -3.74
CA GLU A 30 36.20 24.21 -3.45
C GLU A 30 36.09 23.91 -1.94
N THR A 31 36.90 24.58 -1.11
CA THR A 31 36.99 24.36 0.34
C THR A 31 36.39 25.52 1.14
N ILE A 32 35.44 26.24 0.56
CA ILE A 32 34.82 27.41 1.22
C ILE A 32 34.05 27.03 2.50
N PHE A 33 33.61 25.79 2.61
CA PHE A 33 32.91 25.26 3.77
C PHE A 33 33.85 24.38 4.61
N GLN A 34 33.77 24.50 5.94
CA GLN A 34 34.58 23.69 6.84
C GLN A 34 34.22 22.20 6.69
N ASP A 35 35.23 21.32 6.67
CA ASP A 35 35.09 19.86 6.54
C ASP A 35 34.38 19.39 5.25
N ILE A 36 34.21 20.27 4.27
CA ILE A 36 33.51 19.98 3.01
C ILE A 36 34.39 20.41 1.85
N LYS A 37 34.56 19.51 0.89
CA LYS A 37 35.21 19.81 -0.39
C LYS A 37 34.18 19.68 -1.50
N LEU A 38 33.85 20.79 -2.15
CA LEU A 38 33.02 20.80 -3.35
C LEU A 38 33.80 20.20 -4.54
N ASP A 39 33.08 19.53 -5.43
CA ASP A 39 33.69 18.95 -6.64
C ASP A 39 34.16 20.01 -7.64
N GLN A 40 33.61 21.23 -7.51
CA GLN A 40 34.01 22.41 -8.27
C GLN A 40 33.71 23.69 -7.47
N PRO A 41 34.40 24.81 -7.76
CA PRO A 41 34.04 26.15 -7.30
C PRO A 41 32.54 26.45 -7.42
N LEU A 42 31.96 27.10 -6.41
CA LEU A 42 30.55 27.48 -6.43
C LEU A 42 30.40 28.86 -7.09
N PRO A 43 29.58 29.02 -8.13
CA PRO A 43 29.27 30.34 -8.69
C PRO A 43 28.65 31.25 -7.64
N THR A 44 28.93 32.55 -7.72
CA THR A 44 28.32 33.55 -6.82
C THR A 44 27.09 34.23 -7.44
N ILE A 45 26.87 34.03 -8.74
CA ILE A 45 25.75 34.59 -9.51
C ILE A 45 25.01 33.46 -10.24
N PHE A 46 23.68 33.46 -10.10
CA PHE A 46 22.76 32.47 -10.66
C PHE A 46 21.61 33.15 -11.39
N ARG A 47 20.84 32.38 -12.14
CA ARG A 47 19.57 32.83 -12.71
C ARG A 47 18.42 32.55 -11.73
N ALA A 48 17.46 33.47 -11.64
CA ALA A 48 16.21 33.20 -10.94
C ALA A 48 15.46 32.00 -11.58
N GLY A 49 15.05 31.04 -10.75
CA GLY A 49 14.40 29.79 -11.15
C GLY A 49 15.36 28.68 -11.60
N GLU A 50 16.69 28.88 -11.53
CA GLU A 50 17.69 27.85 -11.79
C GLU A 50 17.77 26.86 -10.62
N ILE A 51 17.86 25.57 -10.94
CA ILE A 51 18.16 24.50 -9.99
C ILE A 51 19.63 24.11 -10.19
N PHE A 52 20.49 24.53 -9.27
CA PHE A 52 21.91 24.21 -9.29
C PHE A 52 22.17 22.97 -8.42
N TYR A 53 22.91 21.99 -8.93
CA TYR A 53 23.28 20.81 -8.15
C TYR A 53 24.61 21.00 -7.45
N LEU A 54 24.58 21.04 -6.11
CA LEU A 54 25.78 21.14 -5.30
C LEU A 54 26.37 19.74 -5.07
N HIS A 55 27.55 19.52 -5.62
CA HIS A 55 28.31 18.27 -5.53
C HIS A 55 29.54 18.45 -4.63
N GLY A 56 29.83 17.43 -3.83
CA GLY A 56 31.03 17.44 -3.00
C GLY A 56 31.17 16.21 -2.11
N SER A 57 32.20 16.27 -1.28
CA SER A 57 32.55 15.25 -0.31
C SER A 57 32.77 15.84 1.08
N ILE A 58 32.44 15.06 2.10
CA ILE A 58 32.70 15.37 3.49
C ILE A 58 34.09 14.85 3.84
N SER A 59 34.97 15.74 4.26
CA SER A 59 36.38 15.45 4.55
C SER A 59 36.55 14.67 5.86
N ALA A 60 35.57 14.71 6.75
CA ALA A 60 35.59 13.99 8.02
C ALA A 60 35.10 12.54 7.85
N ALA A 61 35.80 11.58 8.47
CA ALA A 61 35.42 10.16 8.50
C ALA A 61 34.22 9.90 9.44
N ILE A 62 33.08 10.46 9.10
CA ILE A 62 31.82 10.30 9.84
C ILE A 62 31.09 9.09 9.25
N LYS A 63 30.47 8.27 10.11
CA LYS A 63 29.63 7.15 9.64
C LYS A 63 28.23 7.66 9.32
N ASN A 64 27.79 7.50 8.08
CA ASN A 64 26.48 7.95 7.59
C ASN A 64 26.16 9.42 7.91
N PRO A 65 27.05 10.38 7.60
CA PRO A 65 26.76 11.79 7.84
C PRO A 65 25.50 12.24 7.10
N ARG A 66 24.74 13.14 7.73
CA ARG A 66 23.65 13.86 7.09
C ARG A 66 24.12 15.26 6.75
N ILE A 67 24.25 15.57 5.46
CA ILE A 67 24.46 16.95 5.03
C ILE A 67 23.11 17.64 4.87
N SER A 68 23.01 18.91 5.27
CA SER A 68 21.84 19.74 5.03
C SER A 68 22.26 21.08 4.44
N VAL A 69 21.53 21.52 3.42
CA VAL A 69 21.76 22.77 2.71
C VAL A 69 20.48 23.59 2.80
N SER A 70 20.59 24.85 3.23
CA SER A 70 19.47 25.80 3.18
C SER A 70 19.80 27.02 2.34
N ILE A 71 18.77 27.51 1.64
CA ILE A 71 18.78 28.76 0.89
C ILE A 71 17.69 29.66 1.44
N ASP A 72 18.06 30.88 1.82
CA ASP A 72 17.17 31.88 2.42
C ASP A 72 17.30 33.20 1.66
N LEU A 73 16.20 33.73 1.11
CA LEU A 73 16.16 35.03 0.45
C LEU A 73 16.26 36.13 1.53
N ILE A 74 17.28 36.99 1.46
CA ILE A 74 17.60 37.93 2.54
C ILE A 74 16.47 38.93 2.81
N ASP A 75 15.83 39.42 1.74
CA ASP A 75 14.78 40.44 1.81
C ASP A 75 13.40 39.90 1.37
N GLY A 76 13.09 38.62 1.62
CA GLY A 76 11.79 38.07 1.27
C GLY A 76 11.43 36.75 1.94
N ASP A 77 10.21 36.26 1.67
CA ASP A 77 9.61 35.12 2.38
C ASP A 77 9.97 33.75 1.79
N TYR A 78 11.08 33.64 1.06
CA TYR A 78 11.50 32.38 0.45
C TYR A 78 12.63 31.73 1.21
N ALA A 79 12.38 30.52 1.71
CA ALA A 79 13.38 29.65 2.30
C ALA A 79 13.19 28.21 1.79
N GLN A 80 14.30 27.53 1.50
CA GLN A 80 14.31 26.11 1.12
C GLN A 80 15.40 25.41 1.92
N SER A 81 15.13 24.21 2.44
CA SER A 81 16.14 23.37 3.07
C SER A 81 16.03 21.94 2.56
N ARG A 82 17.17 21.32 2.25
CA ARG A 82 17.26 19.93 1.80
C ARG A 82 18.37 19.21 2.53
N SER A 83 18.17 17.92 2.81
CA SER A 83 19.15 17.08 3.48
C SER A 83 19.33 15.74 2.77
N GLN A 84 20.54 15.21 2.83
CA GLN A 84 20.90 13.89 2.30
C GLN A 84 21.74 13.13 3.34
N VAL A 85 21.46 11.83 3.51
CA VAL A 85 22.37 10.92 4.23
C VAL A 85 23.38 10.38 3.23
N CYS A 86 24.66 10.44 3.56
CA CYS A 86 25.78 10.18 2.66
C CYS A 86 26.67 9.06 3.21
N PRO A 87 26.31 7.78 3.02
CA PRO A 87 27.10 6.65 3.53
C PRO A 87 28.56 6.63 3.05
N ASP A 88 28.79 7.11 1.82
CA ASP A 88 30.11 7.17 1.17
C ASP A 88 30.75 8.56 1.28
N ASN A 89 30.26 9.41 2.17
CA ASN A 89 30.68 10.81 2.37
C ASN A 89 30.52 11.74 1.16
N ASN A 90 30.00 11.26 0.03
CA ASN A 90 29.70 12.09 -1.14
C ASN A 90 28.24 12.56 -1.12
N PHE A 91 27.98 13.76 -1.63
CA PHE A 91 26.64 14.35 -1.71
C PHE A 91 26.36 15.02 -3.04
N SER A 92 25.07 15.15 -3.34
CA SER A 92 24.55 15.83 -4.53
C SER A 92 23.18 16.43 -4.20
N ILE A 93 23.18 17.69 -3.76
CA ILE A 93 21.95 18.36 -3.31
C ILE A 93 21.53 19.44 -4.31
N PRO A 94 20.31 19.36 -4.88
CA PRO A 94 19.78 20.46 -5.68
C PRO A 94 19.39 21.64 -4.78
N ILE A 95 19.76 22.83 -5.22
CA ILE A 95 19.37 24.10 -4.63
C ILE A 95 18.66 24.98 -5.66
N GLU A 96 17.59 25.66 -5.26
CA GLU A 96 16.77 26.49 -6.15
C GLU A 96 16.66 27.92 -5.63
N MET A 97 17.13 28.88 -6.43
CA MET A 97 16.95 30.32 -6.18
C MET A 97 15.76 30.83 -6.96
N LYS A 98 14.57 30.71 -6.35
CA LYS A 98 13.29 30.90 -7.05
C LYS A 98 13.05 32.31 -7.59
N TYR A 99 13.52 33.33 -6.88
CA TYR A 99 13.29 34.74 -7.20
C TYR A 99 14.61 35.49 -7.44
N VAL A 100 14.54 36.62 -8.13
CA VAL A 100 15.67 37.56 -8.21
C VAL A 100 15.95 38.13 -6.81
N GLY A 101 17.23 38.19 -6.44
CA GLY A 101 17.62 38.72 -5.13
C GLY A 101 18.92 38.15 -4.60
N VAL A 102 19.21 38.46 -3.34
CA VAL A 102 20.40 38.00 -2.63
C VAL A 102 19.99 36.93 -1.63
N TYR A 103 20.75 35.85 -1.56
CA TYR A 103 20.45 34.67 -0.76
C TYR A 103 21.58 34.33 0.20
N TYR A 104 21.23 33.83 1.39
CA TYR A 104 22.14 33.04 2.21
C TYR A 104 22.09 31.59 1.77
N LEU A 105 23.26 30.98 1.53
CA LEU A 105 23.41 29.52 1.42
C LEU A 105 24.14 29.02 2.67
N ASN A 106 23.46 28.20 3.47
CA ASN A 106 24.01 27.56 4.65
C ASN A 106 24.24 26.07 4.38
N ILE A 107 25.39 25.54 4.81
CA ILE A 107 25.66 24.10 4.76
C ILE A 107 26.01 23.58 6.15
N SER A 108 25.41 22.46 6.54
CA SER A 108 25.65 21.80 7.82
C SER A 108 25.86 20.29 7.66
N ILE A 109 26.61 19.70 8.59
CA ILE A 109 26.77 18.24 8.73
C ILE A 109 26.17 17.85 10.09
N ASN A 110 25.22 16.92 10.10
CA ASN A 110 24.49 16.50 11.30
C ASN A 110 23.97 17.70 12.12
N PHE A 111 23.47 18.72 11.43
CA PHE A 111 22.99 19.99 11.98
C PHE A 111 24.06 20.94 12.54
N ASP A 112 25.35 20.58 12.44
CA ASP A 112 26.47 21.47 12.75
C ASP A 112 26.82 22.34 11.53
N LEU A 113 26.66 23.66 11.66
CA LEU A 113 26.88 24.62 10.57
C LEU A 113 28.36 24.68 10.18
N LYS A 114 28.64 24.44 8.91
CA LYS A 114 30.00 24.42 8.34
C LYS A 114 30.37 25.67 7.57
N GLY A 115 29.39 26.50 7.26
CA GLY A 115 29.60 27.82 6.70
C GLY A 115 28.35 28.41 6.08
N THR A 116 28.41 29.71 5.85
CA THR A 116 27.39 30.53 5.20
C THR A 116 28.04 31.35 4.12
N ILE A 117 27.44 31.40 2.94
CA ILE A 117 27.88 32.28 1.86
C ILE A 117 26.71 33.08 1.30
N ILE A 118 27.03 34.15 0.59
CA ILE A 118 26.04 35.01 -0.06
C ILE A 118 26.05 34.71 -1.56
N LEU A 119 24.89 34.45 -2.12
CA LEU A 119 24.65 34.21 -3.54
C LEU A 119 23.74 35.29 -4.11
N THR A 120 23.86 35.59 -5.40
CA THR A 120 22.96 36.51 -6.11
C THR A 120 22.23 35.77 -7.21
N ALA A 121 20.90 35.89 -7.27
CA ALA A 121 20.11 35.47 -8.41
C ALA A 121 19.69 36.71 -9.21
N ALA A 122 19.98 36.70 -10.51
CA ALA A 122 19.72 37.81 -11.42
C ALA A 122 18.88 37.38 -12.64
N GLU A 123 18.32 38.36 -13.34
CA GLU A 123 17.66 38.18 -14.63
C GLU A 123 18.69 37.89 -15.74
N PRO A 124 18.28 37.19 -16.81
CA PRO A 124 19.23 36.63 -17.76
C PRO A 124 19.92 37.68 -18.65
N PHE A 125 21.23 37.54 -18.84
CA PHE A 125 21.99 38.11 -19.96
C PHE A 125 22.43 37.02 -20.97
N GLU A 126 22.13 37.18 -22.26
CA GLU A 126 22.58 36.24 -23.31
C GLU A 126 23.93 36.65 -23.91
N ILE A 127 24.84 35.68 -24.07
CA ILE A 127 26.08 35.85 -24.84
C ILE A 127 26.03 34.97 -26.10
N ASN A 128 26.51 35.53 -27.22
CA ASN A 128 26.62 34.89 -28.53
C ASN A 128 27.30 33.51 -28.46
N SER A 129 26.80 32.56 -29.24
CA SER A 129 27.01 31.15 -28.97
C SER A 129 27.23 30.28 -30.21
N LYS A 130 28.04 29.22 -30.05
CA LYS A 130 28.18 28.11 -31.02
C LYS A 130 27.11 27.03 -30.78
N GLN A 131 26.73 26.30 -31.83
CA GLN A 131 25.73 25.23 -31.79
C GLN A 131 26.26 24.00 -31.01
N THR A 132 25.42 23.36 -30.18
CA THR A 132 25.76 22.13 -29.44
C THR A 132 25.14 20.90 -30.07
N THR A 133 25.78 19.74 -29.89
CA THR A 133 25.20 18.44 -30.24
C THR A 133 24.07 18.04 -29.28
N PRO A 134 23.10 17.22 -29.73
CA PRO A 134 21.96 16.81 -28.92
C PRO A 134 22.35 15.89 -27.74
N LEU A 135 21.50 15.89 -26.72
CA LEU A 135 21.55 14.96 -25.59
C LEU A 135 21.08 13.55 -26.01
N SER A 136 21.57 12.49 -25.38
CA SER A 136 21.13 11.11 -25.65
C SER A 136 20.90 10.32 -24.35
N GLY A 137 20.13 9.23 -24.43
CA GLY A 137 19.96 8.29 -23.32
C GLY A 137 19.08 8.79 -22.19
N ILE A 138 17.92 9.39 -22.52
CA ILE A 138 16.95 9.86 -21.53
C ILE A 138 16.15 8.67 -21.02
N GLU A 139 16.24 8.41 -19.72
CA GLU A 139 15.53 7.32 -19.07
C GLU A 139 14.83 7.79 -17.81
N ILE A 140 13.81 7.05 -17.38
CA ILE A 140 13.13 7.27 -16.11
C ILE A 140 13.42 6.08 -15.22
N ILE A 141 13.97 6.35 -14.04
CA ILE A 141 14.19 5.35 -13.01
C ILE A 141 13.16 5.51 -11.90
N ASN A 142 12.63 4.38 -11.44
CA ASN A 142 11.58 4.31 -10.43
C ASN A 142 12.06 3.48 -9.25
N LEU A 143 12.75 4.12 -8.31
CA LEU A 143 13.41 3.45 -7.17
C LEU A 143 12.84 3.96 -5.85
N GLY A 144 12.37 3.03 -5.00
CA GLY A 144 11.96 3.36 -3.63
C GLY A 144 10.85 4.42 -3.56
N PHE A 145 9.85 4.33 -4.44
CA PHE A 145 8.75 5.31 -4.60
C PHE A 145 9.20 6.72 -4.99
N LYS A 146 10.36 6.85 -5.62
CA LYS A 146 10.78 8.08 -6.28
C LYS A 146 10.99 7.81 -7.76
N SER A 147 10.38 8.67 -8.57
CA SER A 147 10.66 8.75 -10.00
C SER A 147 11.74 9.79 -10.24
N SER A 148 12.72 9.46 -11.06
CA SER A 148 13.76 10.41 -11.48
C SER A 148 14.02 10.28 -12.96
N LEU A 149 14.15 11.44 -13.62
CA LEU A 149 14.66 11.50 -14.97
C LEU A 149 16.19 11.41 -14.90
N ILE A 150 16.81 10.53 -15.68
CA ILE A 150 18.26 10.41 -15.82
C ILE A 150 18.66 10.58 -17.29
N TRP A 151 19.89 11.01 -17.51
CA TRP A 151 20.42 11.17 -18.86
C TRP A 151 21.94 11.07 -18.87
N GLN A 152 22.49 10.83 -20.07
CA GLN A 152 23.92 10.94 -20.32
C GLN A 152 24.21 12.30 -20.96
N SER A 153 25.12 13.06 -20.35
CA SER A 153 25.50 14.38 -20.85
C SER A 153 26.95 14.68 -20.49
N THR A 154 27.67 15.25 -21.46
CA THR A 154 28.93 15.99 -21.23
C THR A 154 28.67 17.50 -21.12
N SER A 155 27.41 17.93 -21.24
CA SER A 155 26.98 19.32 -21.16
C SER A 155 26.62 19.71 -19.73
N GLU A 156 26.91 20.96 -19.40
CA GLU A 156 26.83 21.51 -18.06
C GLU A 156 25.45 22.08 -17.72
N LEU A 157 24.64 22.42 -18.73
CA LEU A 157 23.29 22.97 -18.58
C LEU A 157 22.25 22.08 -19.24
N ILE A 158 21.12 21.89 -18.57
CA ILE A 158 19.99 21.08 -19.01
C ILE A 158 18.71 21.89 -18.86
N GLN A 159 17.90 21.92 -19.91
CA GLN A 159 16.54 22.45 -19.83
C GLN A 159 15.55 21.31 -20.03
N ILE A 160 14.60 21.17 -19.11
CA ILE A 160 13.52 20.21 -19.19
C ILE A 160 12.21 20.99 -19.28
N LYS A 161 11.37 20.61 -20.23
CA LYS A 161 10.03 21.15 -20.44
C LYS A 161 9.05 19.99 -20.43
N ILE A 162 8.14 19.98 -19.47
CA ILE A 162 7.08 18.97 -19.37
C ILE A 162 5.76 19.63 -19.75
N THR A 163 5.07 19.07 -20.73
CA THR A 163 3.82 19.61 -21.29
C THR A 163 2.71 18.58 -21.29
N GLN A 164 1.51 19.01 -20.95
CA GLN A 164 0.26 18.25 -21.12
C GLN A 164 -0.86 19.25 -21.44
N ASN A 165 -1.55 19.05 -22.57
CA ASN A 165 -2.56 20.00 -23.05
C ASN A 165 -1.99 21.44 -23.11
N ALA A 166 -2.61 22.40 -22.43
CA ALA A 166 -2.16 23.79 -22.33
C ALA A 166 -1.18 24.04 -21.15
N ILE A 167 -0.90 23.02 -20.33
CA ILE A 167 -0.07 23.16 -19.14
C ILE A 167 1.39 22.88 -19.50
N GLU A 168 2.28 23.78 -19.08
CA GLU A 168 3.72 23.67 -19.27
C GLU A 168 4.46 23.91 -17.96
N LYS A 169 5.47 23.07 -17.68
CA LYS A 169 6.46 23.27 -16.61
C LYS A 169 7.85 23.25 -17.18
N ASN A 170 8.63 24.28 -16.88
CA ASN A 170 10.01 24.43 -17.32
C ASN A 170 10.94 24.33 -16.12
N PHE A 171 12.00 23.56 -16.28
CA PHE A 171 13.09 23.43 -15.33
C PHE A 171 14.40 23.73 -16.05
N LEU A 172 15.25 24.51 -15.41
CA LEU A 172 16.60 24.78 -15.85
C LEU A 172 17.55 24.26 -14.79
N LEU A 173 18.36 23.28 -15.17
CA LEU A 173 19.34 22.64 -14.32
C LEU A 173 20.74 23.02 -14.78
N SER A 174 21.65 23.17 -13.83
CA SER A 174 23.04 23.52 -14.10
C SER A 174 24.01 22.71 -13.25
N ASN A 175 25.30 22.91 -13.49
CA ASN A 175 26.41 22.22 -12.84
C ASN A 175 26.60 20.75 -13.22
N SER A 176 26.44 20.43 -14.52
CA SER A 176 26.53 19.05 -15.03
C SER A 176 25.56 18.06 -14.35
N PRO A 177 24.27 18.40 -14.26
CA PRO A 177 23.29 17.52 -13.64
C PRO A 177 23.14 16.27 -14.50
N LYS A 178 23.05 15.11 -13.85
CA LYS A 178 22.85 13.80 -14.51
C LYS A 178 21.45 13.22 -14.27
N GLN A 179 20.71 13.82 -13.34
CA GLN A 179 19.40 13.38 -12.94
C GLN A 179 18.54 14.50 -12.36
N MET A 180 17.22 14.35 -12.41
CA MET A 180 16.25 15.21 -11.74
C MET A 180 15.15 14.38 -11.07
N SER A 181 14.86 14.67 -9.79
CA SER A 181 13.71 14.08 -9.10
C SER A 181 12.40 14.67 -9.63
N LEU A 182 11.46 13.79 -9.94
CA LEU A 182 10.11 14.13 -10.36
C LEU A 182 9.22 14.00 -9.13
N ASP A 183 8.99 15.12 -8.45
CA ASP A 183 8.18 15.16 -7.22
C ASP A 183 6.79 15.70 -7.57
N ALA A 184 5.73 15.06 -7.09
CA ALA A 184 4.34 15.37 -7.48
C ALA A 184 3.93 16.83 -7.25
N GLU A 185 4.45 17.46 -6.18
CA GLU A 185 4.24 18.87 -5.83
C GLU A 185 4.64 19.86 -6.94
N LYS A 186 5.53 19.45 -7.85
CA LYS A 186 6.00 20.28 -8.97
C LYS A 186 5.04 20.30 -10.16
N PHE A 187 3.99 19.46 -10.15
CA PHE A 187 3.09 19.24 -11.28
C PHE A 187 1.62 19.61 -10.97
N PRO A 188 1.32 20.78 -10.35
CA PRO A 188 -0.06 21.19 -10.14
C PRO A 188 -0.78 21.38 -11.48
N GLY A 189 -2.01 20.87 -11.56
CA GLY A 189 -2.88 20.96 -12.73
C GLY A 189 -2.68 19.85 -13.77
N PHE A 190 -1.61 19.05 -13.69
CA PHE A 190 -1.49 17.87 -14.54
C PHE A 190 -2.53 16.81 -14.16
N GLU A 191 -2.97 16.05 -15.17
CA GLU A 191 -4.02 15.05 -15.08
C GLU A 191 -3.51 13.68 -15.56
N GLN A 192 -4.28 12.64 -15.26
CA GLN A 192 -3.97 11.28 -15.73
C GLN A 192 -4.01 11.25 -17.25
N GLY A 193 -3.00 10.62 -17.87
CA GLY A 193 -2.89 10.51 -19.31
C GLY A 193 -1.53 10.94 -19.84
N GLN A 194 -1.43 11.04 -21.16
CA GLN A 194 -0.17 11.32 -21.83
C GLN A 194 0.36 12.72 -21.51
N ALA A 195 1.65 12.81 -21.24
CA ALA A 195 2.41 14.04 -21.17
C ALA A 195 3.72 13.89 -21.96
N MET A 196 4.32 15.01 -22.34
CA MET A 196 5.57 15.04 -23.09
C MET A 196 6.66 15.66 -22.23
N ILE A 197 7.75 14.90 -22.01
CA ILE A 197 8.98 15.41 -21.42
C ILE A 197 9.91 15.77 -22.57
N ASN A 198 10.17 17.06 -22.76
CA ASN A 198 11.15 17.58 -23.69
C ASN A 198 12.41 17.96 -22.91
N ILE A 199 13.59 17.60 -23.42
CA ILE A 199 14.87 17.93 -22.80
C ILE A 199 15.86 18.40 -23.87
N ARG A 200 16.67 19.38 -23.52
CA ARG A 200 17.77 19.88 -24.34
C ARG A 200 18.92 20.33 -23.46
N CYS A 201 20.11 20.46 -24.03
CA CYS A 201 21.30 20.86 -23.29
C CYS A 201 21.99 22.08 -23.91
N ALA A 202 22.84 22.71 -23.11
CA ALA A 202 23.79 23.71 -23.55
C ALA A 202 25.07 23.57 -22.72
N ARG A 203 26.17 24.08 -23.25
CA ARG A 203 27.47 24.19 -22.57
C ARG A 203 27.63 25.49 -21.81
N SER A 204 28.34 25.39 -20.70
CA SER A 204 28.78 26.49 -19.84
C SER A 204 30.28 26.40 -19.61
N GLN A 205 30.98 27.53 -19.43
CA GLN A 205 32.41 27.51 -19.12
C GLN A 205 32.68 27.00 -17.70
N ASP A 206 31.75 27.28 -16.78
CA ASP A 206 31.99 27.18 -15.35
C ASP A 206 30.89 26.38 -14.61
N GLY A 207 30.04 25.71 -15.37
CA GLY A 207 28.92 24.94 -14.85
C GLY A 207 27.64 25.76 -14.65
N SER A 208 27.74 27.08 -14.51
CA SER A 208 26.60 27.97 -14.24
C SER A 208 25.86 28.40 -15.49
N TRP A 209 24.60 28.79 -15.34
CA TRP A 209 23.88 29.42 -16.43
C TRP A 209 24.55 30.73 -16.92
N TYR A 210 25.15 31.51 -16.02
CA TYR A 210 25.73 32.83 -16.31
C TYR A 210 26.86 32.77 -17.36
N THR A 211 27.62 31.68 -17.40
CA THR A 211 28.71 31.50 -18.37
C THR A 211 28.35 30.60 -19.55
N LYS A 212 27.03 30.49 -19.88
CA LYS A 212 26.56 29.74 -21.05
C LYS A 212 27.30 30.18 -22.32
N CYS A 213 28.09 29.29 -22.90
CA CYS A 213 28.99 29.57 -24.03
C CYS A 213 28.48 28.99 -25.36
N SER A 214 27.25 28.47 -25.38
CA SER A 214 26.68 27.79 -26.54
C SER A 214 25.15 27.95 -26.66
N GLN A 215 24.61 27.61 -27.83
CA GLN A 215 23.18 27.61 -28.10
C GLN A 215 22.57 26.39 -27.43
N TRP A 216 21.27 26.42 -27.20
CA TRP A 216 20.57 25.20 -26.84
C TRP A 216 20.58 24.23 -28.02
N GLY A 217 20.90 22.98 -27.75
CA GLY A 217 20.73 21.90 -28.72
C GLY A 217 19.25 21.63 -29.02
N ASP A 218 19.02 20.71 -29.95
CA ASP A 218 17.68 20.29 -30.32
C ASP A 218 16.94 19.62 -29.15
N TRP A 219 15.63 19.83 -29.11
CA TRP A 219 14.77 19.11 -28.17
C TRP A 219 14.76 17.63 -28.50
N GLN A 220 15.08 16.83 -27.49
CA GLN A 220 14.71 15.43 -27.42
C GLN A 220 13.41 15.30 -26.64
N PHE A 221 12.59 14.30 -26.96
CA PHE A 221 11.31 14.13 -26.30
C PHE A 221 11.08 12.68 -25.86
N LYS A 222 10.33 12.52 -24.77
CA LYS A 222 9.85 11.25 -24.25
C LYS A 222 8.38 11.41 -23.87
N ALA A 223 7.51 10.64 -24.53
CA ALA A 223 6.13 10.51 -24.11
C ALA A 223 6.07 9.67 -22.83
N VAL A 224 5.25 10.08 -21.88
CA VAL A 224 4.99 9.37 -20.63
C VAL A 224 3.51 9.35 -20.36
N ASN A 225 3.00 8.29 -19.74
CA ASN A 225 1.63 8.24 -19.26
C ASN A 225 1.59 8.54 -17.76
N LEU A 226 1.12 9.73 -17.39
CA LEU A 226 1.03 10.15 -15.99
C LEU A 226 -0.10 9.41 -15.29
N VAL A 227 0.20 8.84 -14.14
CA VAL A 227 -0.78 8.21 -13.25
C VAL A 227 -0.72 8.82 -11.86
N ARG A 228 -1.81 8.69 -11.11
CA ARG A 228 -1.85 9.12 -9.72
C ARG A 228 -1.03 8.17 -8.87
N GLU A 229 -0.19 8.75 -8.02
CA GLU A 229 0.44 8.03 -6.96
C GLU A 229 -0.62 7.46 -6.02
N VAL A 230 -0.47 6.17 -5.71
CA VAL A 230 -1.18 5.51 -4.64
C VAL A 230 -0.32 5.65 -3.39
N GLN A 231 -0.91 6.23 -2.35
CA GLN A 231 -0.24 6.36 -1.06
C GLN A 231 0.12 4.96 -0.51
N VAL A 232 1.25 4.85 0.18
CA VAL A 232 1.66 3.61 0.84
C VAL A 232 1.01 3.53 2.22
N LEU A 233 0.33 2.42 2.52
CA LEU A 233 -0.22 2.11 3.84
C LEU A 233 0.67 1.17 4.65
N GLY A 234 0.35 1.03 5.94
CA GLY A 234 0.97 0.06 6.85
C GLY A 234 2.00 0.65 7.80
N ASN A 235 2.33 -0.13 8.84
CA ASN A 235 3.20 0.32 9.93
C ASN A 235 4.70 0.33 9.58
N ARG A 236 5.07 -0.06 8.35
CA ARG A 236 6.45 -0.10 7.82
C ARG A 236 7.44 -0.80 8.75
N ASN A 237 7.00 -1.84 9.46
CA ASN A 237 7.85 -2.69 10.31
C ASN A 237 8.71 -3.66 9.48
N PHE A 238 9.35 -3.16 8.44
CA PHE A 238 10.29 -3.89 7.60
C PHE A 238 11.45 -2.99 7.17
N ARG A 239 12.41 -3.56 6.45
CA ARG A 239 13.42 -2.83 5.68
C ARG A 239 13.69 -3.57 4.37
N TYR A 240 14.00 -2.84 3.32
CA TYR A 240 14.45 -3.43 2.06
C TYR A 240 15.85 -4.02 2.24
N ASN A 241 16.07 -5.23 1.74
CA ASN A 241 17.42 -5.77 1.55
C ASN A 241 17.96 -5.41 0.17
N LYS A 242 17.07 -5.24 -0.82
CA LYS A 242 17.37 -4.75 -2.17
C LYS A 242 16.40 -3.62 -2.54
N PRO A 243 16.82 -2.64 -3.37
CA PRO A 243 15.91 -1.59 -3.85
C PRO A 243 14.66 -2.19 -4.50
N PHE A 244 13.49 -1.63 -4.16
CA PHE A 244 12.22 -2.02 -4.77
C PHE A 244 11.92 -1.13 -5.98
N HIS A 245 11.76 -1.76 -7.13
CA HIS A 245 11.28 -1.14 -8.36
C HIS A 245 9.75 -1.18 -8.34
N HIS A 246 9.13 -0.01 -8.22
CA HIS A 246 7.68 0.11 -8.07
C HIS A 246 6.96 0.30 -9.41
N VAL A 247 7.69 0.41 -10.52
CA VAL A 247 7.17 0.47 -11.88
C VAL A 247 7.93 -0.56 -12.71
N GLY A 248 7.24 -1.28 -13.60
CA GLY A 248 7.88 -2.18 -14.56
C GLY A 248 6.93 -2.67 -15.63
N ALA A 249 7.49 -3.31 -16.67
CA ALA A 249 6.69 -3.83 -17.78
C ALA A 249 5.84 -5.05 -17.34
N VAL A 250 4.67 -5.19 -17.95
CA VAL A 250 3.84 -6.41 -17.81
C VAL A 250 4.66 -7.64 -18.20
N GLY A 251 4.47 -8.75 -17.49
CA GLY A 251 5.24 -9.98 -17.66
C GLY A 251 6.63 -9.96 -17.01
N THR A 252 7.13 -8.81 -16.53
CA THR A 252 8.38 -8.75 -15.77
C THR A 252 8.11 -9.06 -14.30
N PRO A 253 8.81 -10.03 -13.68
CA PRO A 253 8.57 -10.38 -12.29
C PRO A 253 8.79 -9.20 -11.33
N ILE A 254 7.78 -8.91 -10.51
CA ILE A 254 7.92 -8.13 -9.29
C ILE A 254 8.81 -8.92 -8.35
N SER A 255 9.88 -8.30 -7.85
CA SER A 255 10.76 -8.87 -6.83
C SER A 255 10.75 -7.99 -5.59
N LEU A 256 10.30 -8.56 -4.47
CA LEU A 256 10.32 -7.90 -3.17
C LEU A 256 11.19 -8.71 -2.21
N ASP A 257 12.27 -8.09 -1.74
CA ASP A 257 13.26 -8.69 -0.85
C ASP A 257 13.43 -7.81 0.40
N VAL A 258 12.91 -8.29 1.52
CA VAL A 258 12.74 -7.50 2.74
C VAL A 258 13.09 -8.28 4.00
N PHE A 259 13.48 -7.56 5.05
CA PHE A 259 13.56 -8.08 6.40
C PHE A 259 12.38 -7.54 7.22
N ILE A 260 11.47 -8.42 7.63
CA ILE A 260 10.29 -8.09 8.44
C ILE A 260 10.65 -8.18 9.93
N LYS A 261 10.30 -7.14 10.69
CA LYS A 261 10.73 -6.94 12.09
C LYS A 261 9.78 -7.56 13.12
N SER A 262 8.64 -8.10 12.70
CA SER A 262 7.58 -8.68 13.54
C SER A 262 7.14 -10.07 13.04
N LEU A 263 6.18 -10.70 13.72
CA LEU A 263 5.47 -11.87 13.16
C LEU A 263 4.65 -11.45 11.95
N TYR A 264 4.62 -12.28 10.91
CA TYR A 264 3.86 -12.02 9.68
C TYR A 264 3.21 -13.26 9.11
N GLY A 265 2.17 -13.07 8.29
CA GLY A 265 1.45 -14.16 7.63
C GLY A 265 2.33 -14.91 6.62
N PRO A 266 2.01 -16.17 6.27
CA PRO A 266 2.78 -16.96 5.32
C PRO A 266 2.53 -16.59 3.84
N GLU A 267 1.59 -15.69 3.59
CA GLU A 267 1.10 -15.32 2.25
C GLU A 267 1.09 -13.79 2.13
N ALA A 268 1.40 -13.31 0.93
CA ALA A 268 1.08 -11.96 0.47
C ALA A 268 -0.26 -11.97 -0.24
N TYR A 269 -0.98 -10.86 -0.12
CA TYR A 269 -2.23 -10.59 -0.82
C TYR A 269 -1.92 -9.58 -1.93
N ILE A 270 -2.28 -9.91 -3.17
CA ILE A 270 -2.01 -9.05 -4.32
C ILE A 270 -3.33 -8.67 -4.97
N LEU A 271 -3.79 -7.44 -4.74
CA LEU A 271 -4.92 -6.88 -5.47
C LEU A 271 -4.47 -6.53 -6.89
N ARG A 272 -5.17 -7.09 -7.87
CA ARG A 272 -4.90 -6.93 -9.30
C ARG A 272 -5.70 -5.75 -9.89
N PRO A 273 -5.30 -5.24 -11.07
CA PRO A 273 -6.04 -4.19 -11.77
C PRO A 273 -7.50 -4.55 -12.10
N ASP A 274 -7.80 -5.83 -12.34
CA ASP A 274 -9.15 -6.33 -12.60
C ASP A 274 -10.01 -6.52 -11.34
N GLY A 275 -9.47 -6.18 -10.15
CA GLY A 275 -10.17 -6.25 -8.89
C GLY A 275 -10.16 -7.63 -8.22
N TRP A 276 -9.50 -8.64 -8.77
CA TRP A 276 -9.28 -9.91 -8.06
C TRP A 276 -8.07 -9.83 -7.12
N VAL A 277 -8.05 -10.69 -6.10
CA VAL A 277 -6.93 -10.77 -5.15
C VAL A 277 -6.27 -12.16 -5.24
N ASP A 278 -4.98 -12.18 -5.54
CA ASP A 278 -4.17 -13.39 -5.52
C ASP A 278 -3.51 -13.59 -4.15
N LEU A 279 -3.45 -14.85 -3.71
CA LEU A 279 -2.72 -15.28 -2.51
C LEU A 279 -1.40 -15.92 -2.92
N VAL A 280 -0.29 -15.27 -2.58
CA VAL A 280 1.05 -15.72 -2.98
C VAL A 280 1.85 -16.15 -1.75
N LYS A 281 2.29 -17.40 -1.73
CA LYS A 281 3.13 -17.91 -0.65
C LYS A 281 4.47 -17.19 -0.61
N LEU A 282 4.83 -16.74 0.59
CA LEU A 282 6.10 -16.08 0.86
C LEU A 282 7.22 -17.10 1.00
N LYS A 283 8.41 -16.76 0.48
CA LYS A 283 9.65 -17.47 0.81
C LYS A 283 10.27 -16.81 2.02
N SER A 284 10.71 -17.59 3.00
CA SER A 284 11.35 -17.06 4.21
C SER A 284 12.48 -17.97 4.69
N ASP A 285 13.47 -17.37 5.34
CA ASP A 285 14.52 -18.07 6.09
C ASP A 285 14.00 -18.71 7.39
N LYS A 286 12.77 -18.37 7.82
CA LYS A 286 12.12 -18.92 9.00
C LYS A 286 11.03 -19.92 8.65
N LYS A 287 10.83 -20.91 9.53
CA LYS A 287 9.77 -21.91 9.38
C LYS A 287 8.41 -21.34 9.81
N ILE A 288 7.38 -21.70 9.06
CA ILE A 288 5.99 -21.46 9.47
C ILE A 288 5.74 -22.21 10.78
N THR A 289 5.26 -21.48 11.78
CA THR A 289 4.98 -21.97 13.13
C THR A 289 3.54 -21.61 13.50
N GLU A 290 2.87 -22.48 14.24
CA GLU A 290 1.51 -22.22 14.75
C GLU A 290 1.58 -21.45 16.07
N TYR A 291 0.82 -20.36 16.17
CA TYR A 291 0.72 -19.53 17.36
C TYR A 291 -0.74 -19.40 17.78
N LEU A 292 -1.00 -19.40 19.09
CA LEU A 292 -2.31 -19.04 19.62
C LEU A 292 -2.44 -17.51 19.63
N ILE A 293 -3.26 -16.97 18.74
CA ILE A 293 -3.52 -15.53 18.60
C ILE A 293 -5.01 -15.32 18.81
N GLY A 294 -5.38 -14.54 19.84
CA GLY A 294 -6.79 -14.34 20.22
C GLY A 294 -7.53 -15.63 20.59
N GLY A 295 -6.80 -16.65 21.08
CA GLY A 295 -7.34 -17.96 21.42
C GLY A 295 -7.41 -18.95 20.25
N PHE A 296 -7.04 -18.55 19.04
CA PHE A 296 -7.09 -19.41 17.86
C PHE A 296 -5.70 -19.75 17.31
N PRO A 297 -5.47 -21.00 16.87
CA PRO A 297 -4.23 -21.37 16.19
C PRO A 297 -4.15 -20.66 14.83
N LYS A 298 -3.10 -19.86 14.64
CA LYS A 298 -2.79 -19.17 13.38
C LYS A 298 -1.37 -19.49 12.96
N LYS A 299 -1.20 -19.85 11.69
CA LYS A 299 0.12 -20.10 11.09
C LYS A 299 0.78 -18.77 10.77
N MET A 300 1.96 -18.55 11.35
CA MET A 300 2.74 -17.33 11.18
C MET A 300 4.21 -17.64 10.92
N ILE A 301 4.92 -16.66 10.41
CA ILE A 301 6.37 -16.70 10.24
C ILE A 301 7.02 -15.73 11.26
N PRO A 302 8.05 -16.18 12.00
CA PRO A 302 8.86 -15.31 12.87
C PRO A 302 9.52 -14.16 12.12
N LYS A 303 9.90 -13.08 12.83
CA LYS A 303 10.72 -12.00 12.26
C LYS A 303 11.93 -12.55 11.50
N GLY A 304 12.20 -12.03 10.31
CA GLY A 304 13.19 -12.63 9.42
C GLY A 304 13.18 -12.07 8.01
N HIS A 305 13.97 -12.72 7.16
CA HIS A 305 14.03 -12.45 5.75
C HIS A 305 12.81 -13.04 5.05
N CYS A 306 12.28 -12.26 4.11
CA CYS A 306 11.11 -12.60 3.32
C CYS A 306 11.34 -12.18 1.87
N GLU A 307 11.03 -13.08 0.95
CA GLU A 307 11.03 -12.84 -0.49
C GLU A 307 9.65 -13.14 -1.09
N LEU A 308 9.26 -12.30 -2.03
CA LEU A 308 8.09 -12.49 -2.88
C LEU A 308 8.51 -12.32 -4.34
N THR A 309 7.98 -13.19 -5.20
CA THR A 309 8.06 -13.04 -6.66
C THR A 309 6.66 -13.21 -7.22
N TYR A 310 6.24 -12.28 -8.07
CA TYR A 310 4.94 -12.29 -8.73
C TYR A 310 5.07 -11.74 -10.15
N VAL A 311 4.38 -12.33 -11.11
CA VAL A 311 4.42 -11.87 -12.51
C VAL A 311 3.10 -11.15 -12.82
N PRO A 312 3.12 -9.83 -13.09
CA PRO A 312 1.90 -9.10 -13.44
C PRO A 312 1.47 -9.51 -14.86
N GLU A 313 0.21 -9.91 -15.01
CA GLU A 313 -0.35 -10.40 -16.28
C GLU A 313 -1.07 -9.30 -17.08
N GLN A 314 -1.38 -8.19 -16.42
CA GLN A 314 -2.16 -7.08 -16.95
C GLN A 314 -1.48 -5.75 -16.64
N GLU A 315 -1.71 -4.75 -17.50
CA GLU A 315 -1.38 -3.36 -17.20
C GLU A 315 -2.25 -2.82 -16.07
N GLY A 316 -1.71 -1.89 -15.29
CA GLY A 316 -2.42 -1.21 -14.22
C GLY A 316 -1.71 -1.31 -12.88
N ILE A 317 -2.44 -0.98 -11.82
CA ILE A 317 -1.89 -0.88 -10.47
C ILE A 317 -2.20 -2.16 -9.70
N TYR A 318 -1.15 -2.76 -9.15
CA TYR A 318 -1.24 -3.85 -8.20
C TYR A 318 -0.96 -3.33 -6.80
N ILE A 319 -1.67 -3.83 -5.79
CA ILE A 319 -1.36 -3.55 -4.39
C ILE A 319 -0.87 -4.82 -3.72
N ILE A 320 0.36 -4.80 -3.21
CA ILE A 320 1.02 -5.92 -2.54
C ILE A 320 0.93 -5.71 -1.04
N GLU A 321 0.28 -6.63 -0.34
CA GLU A 321 0.10 -6.56 1.10
C GLU A 321 0.65 -7.79 1.84
N ILE A 322 1.35 -7.55 2.95
CA ILE A 322 1.77 -8.58 3.91
C ILE A 322 1.35 -8.13 5.29
N ASN A 323 0.60 -8.98 5.98
CA ASN A 323 -0.04 -8.66 7.25
C ASN A 323 0.67 -9.28 8.45
N ASP A 324 0.50 -8.64 9.62
CA ASP A 324 1.00 -9.12 10.89
C ASP A 324 0.06 -10.14 11.56
N ARG A 325 0.35 -10.46 12.83
CA ARG A 325 -0.48 -11.38 13.63
C ARG A 325 -1.91 -10.89 13.83
N SER A 326 -2.10 -9.58 13.97
CA SER A 326 -3.37 -8.91 14.21
C SER A 326 -4.19 -8.76 12.93
N GLY A 327 -3.57 -8.95 11.76
CA GLY A 327 -4.19 -8.69 10.45
C GLY A 327 -3.84 -7.32 9.88
N GLU A 328 -3.00 -6.54 10.56
CA GLU A 328 -2.60 -5.20 10.13
C GLU A 328 -1.51 -5.27 9.07
N ALA A 329 -1.57 -4.38 8.09
CA ALA A 329 -0.57 -4.29 7.03
C ALA A 329 0.81 -3.87 7.57
N ILE A 330 1.81 -4.75 7.42
CA ILE A 330 3.23 -4.41 7.58
C ILE A 330 3.73 -3.73 6.30
N ILE A 331 3.31 -4.28 5.17
CA ILE A 331 3.62 -3.86 3.80
C ILE A 331 2.27 -3.68 3.10
N ASN A 332 2.05 -2.53 2.46
CA ASN A 332 0.96 -2.28 1.51
C ASN A 332 1.55 -1.34 0.44
N LEU A 333 2.10 -1.92 -0.62
CA LEU A 333 2.92 -1.22 -1.61
C LEU A 333 2.23 -1.26 -2.97
N PRO A 334 2.10 -0.12 -3.68
CA PRO A 334 1.69 -0.15 -5.07
C PRO A 334 2.84 -0.62 -5.96
N TYR A 335 2.47 -1.35 -7.01
CA TYR A 335 3.31 -1.65 -8.16
C TYR A 335 2.55 -1.27 -9.43
N TYR A 336 3.16 -0.45 -10.28
CA TYR A 336 2.57 0.01 -11.52
C TYR A 336 3.12 -0.83 -12.67
N ALA A 337 2.28 -1.71 -13.21
CA ALA A 337 2.62 -2.56 -14.36
C ALA A 337 2.24 -1.83 -15.66
N GLY A 338 3.21 -1.65 -16.55
CA GLY A 338 3.06 -0.95 -17.83
C GLY A 338 3.92 0.30 -17.94
N ASP A 339 3.84 0.98 -19.09
CA ASP A 339 4.60 2.21 -19.35
C ASP A 339 3.87 3.42 -18.76
N CYS A 340 4.03 3.61 -17.45
CA CYS A 340 3.40 4.71 -16.72
C CYS A 340 4.34 5.35 -15.70
N LEU A 341 4.01 6.59 -15.33
CA LEU A 341 4.80 7.42 -14.44
C LEU A 341 3.92 7.91 -13.29
N PRO A 342 4.06 7.32 -12.08
CA PRO A 342 3.32 7.75 -10.91
C PRO A 342 3.89 9.08 -10.41
N LEU A 343 3.28 10.19 -10.83
CA LEU A 343 3.78 11.54 -10.58
C LEU A 343 2.68 12.52 -10.16
N LEU A 344 1.41 12.13 -10.28
CA LEU A 344 0.31 13.00 -9.86
C LEU A 344 0.01 12.72 -8.40
N GLU A 345 -0.27 13.77 -7.63
CA GLU A 345 -0.63 13.60 -6.22
C GLU A 345 -1.82 12.63 -6.08
N PRO A 346 -1.84 11.82 -5.00
CA PRO A 346 -3.04 11.10 -4.60
C PRO A 346 -4.20 12.10 -4.52
N ARG A 347 -5.41 11.68 -4.90
CA ARG A 347 -6.60 12.55 -4.82
C ARG A 347 -6.67 13.17 -3.42
N ALA A 348 -6.93 14.49 -3.38
CA ALA A 348 -6.86 15.31 -2.17
C ALA A 348 -7.39 14.60 -0.93
N THR A 349 -6.63 14.71 0.15
CA THR A 349 -6.96 14.24 1.50
C THR A 349 -8.44 14.42 1.78
N TYR A 350 -9.12 13.32 2.11
CA TYR A 350 -10.54 13.31 2.46
C TYR A 350 -10.82 14.48 3.41
N PRO A 351 -11.84 15.31 3.15
CA PRO A 351 -12.11 16.48 3.98
C PRO A 351 -12.20 16.04 5.45
N THR A 352 -11.28 16.57 6.25
CA THR A 352 -11.13 16.23 7.68
C THR A 352 -12.20 16.88 8.54
N ASN A 353 -12.89 17.87 8.00
CA ASN A 353 -13.93 18.64 8.66
C ASN A 353 -15.27 18.35 8.01
N ASP A 354 -15.97 17.36 8.56
CA ASP A 354 -17.41 17.32 8.47
C ASP A 354 -17.97 17.87 9.80
N SER A 355 -18.11 19.19 9.86
CA SER A 355 -18.87 19.88 10.91
C SER A 355 -20.39 19.76 10.66
N SER A 356 -20.80 19.09 9.58
CA SER A 356 -22.20 18.74 9.33
C SER A 356 -22.65 17.62 10.25
N ILE A 357 -23.94 17.59 10.55
CA ILE A 357 -24.60 16.36 11.03
C ILE A 357 -24.43 15.32 9.92
N ILE A 358 -23.59 14.31 10.14
CA ILE A 358 -23.45 13.19 9.21
C ILE A 358 -24.68 12.31 9.32
N ASP A 359 -25.40 12.15 8.22
CA ASP A 359 -26.40 11.11 8.09
C ASP A 359 -25.71 9.75 7.98
N LEU A 360 -25.71 9.00 9.08
CA LEU A 360 -25.06 7.70 9.17
C LEU A 360 -25.73 6.65 8.27
N GLU A 361 -27.04 6.75 8.01
CA GLU A 361 -27.72 5.81 7.13
C GLU A 361 -27.35 6.06 5.67
N LEU A 362 -27.29 7.33 5.26
CA LEU A 362 -26.75 7.70 3.95
C LEU A 362 -25.29 7.23 3.78
N ALA A 363 -24.46 7.42 4.80
CA ALA A 363 -23.06 6.97 4.77
C ALA A 363 -22.94 5.44 4.62
N ARG A 364 -23.80 4.67 5.29
CA ARG A 364 -23.87 3.21 5.14
C ARG A 364 -24.32 2.80 3.74
N GLY A 365 -25.37 3.44 3.23
CA GLY A 365 -25.86 3.22 1.87
C GLY A 365 -24.77 3.44 0.83
N ASN A 366 -24.07 4.57 0.91
CA ASN A 366 -22.96 4.89 0.00
C ASN A 366 -21.84 3.83 0.04
N MET A 367 -21.45 3.35 1.22
CA MET A 367 -20.46 2.26 1.32
C MET A 367 -20.97 0.94 0.72
N LEU A 368 -22.26 0.64 0.85
CA LEU A 368 -22.84 -0.58 0.29
C LEU A 368 -22.90 -0.50 -1.23
N ASP A 369 -23.31 0.63 -1.77
CA ASP A 369 -23.39 0.87 -3.21
C ASP A 369 -22.02 0.79 -3.87
N ASP A 370 -20.98 1.35 -3.23
CA ASP A 370 -19.60 1.26 -3.70
C ASP A 370 -19.07 -0.19 -3.70
N ILE A 371 -19.31 -0.95 -2.62
CA ILE A 371 -19.00 -2.39 -2.58
C ILE A 371 -19.78 -3.15 -3.66
N ASN A 372 -21.04 -2.82 -3.89
CA ASN A 372 -21.85 -3.47 -4.90
C ASN A 372 -21.42 -3.12 -6.33
N ALA A 373 -20.90 -1.92 -6.56
CA ALA A 373 -20.29 -1.54 -7.83
C ALA A 373 -19.01 -2.37 -8.10
N ILE A 374 -18.16 -2.55 -7.09
CA ILE A 374 -17.00 -3.44 -7.14
C ILE A 374 -17.43 -4.87 -7.48
N ARG A 375 -18.43 -5.39 -6.75
CA ARG A 375 -18.95 -6.75 -6.97
C ARG A 375 -19.55 -6.92 -8.36
N ALA A 376 -20.27 -5.92 -8.88
CA ALA A 376 -20.81 -5.93 -10.23
C ALA A 376 -19.70 -6.02 -11.29
N ASN A 377 -18.60 -5.27 -11.14
CA ASN A 377 -17.44 -5.35 -12.03
C ASN A 377 -16.80 -6.76 -12.05
N LEU A 378 -16.91 -7.50 -10.95
CA LEU A 378 -16.45 -8.88 -10.81
C LEU A 378 -17.52 -9.93 -11.15
N ASN A 379 -18.68 -9.52 -11.65
CA ASN A 379 -19.85 -10.38 -11.91
C ASN A 379 -20.34 -11.16 -10.66
N LEU A 380 -20.21 -10.55 -9.48
CA LEU A 380 -20.70 -11.09 -8.21
C LEU A 380 -22.08 -10.54 -7.89
N LYS A 381 -22.87 -11.33 -7.15
CA LYS A 381 -24.21 -10.91 -6.68
C LYS A 381 -24.09 -9.72 -5.72
N PRO A 382 -25.00 -8.73 -5.78
CA PRO A 382 -24.99 -7.63 -4.82
C PRO A 382 -25.25 -8.13 -3.39
N LEU A 383 -24.74 -7.38 -2.43
CA LEU A 383 -25.02 -7.54 -1.02
C LEU A 383 -26.25 -6.70 -0.64
N HIS A 384 -26.99 -7.20 0.34
CA HIS A 384 -28.10 -6.47 0.95
C HIS A 384 -27.89 -6.37 2.46
N PHE A 385 -28.46 -5.33 3.07
CA PHE A 385 -28.36 -5.17 4.52
C PHE A 385 -29.19 -6.20 5.27
N ASP A 386 -28.61 -6.75 6.34
CA ASP A 386 -29.31 -7.53 7.36
C ASP A 386 -29.34 -6.75 8.68
N SER A 387 -30.51 -6.72 9.33
CA SER A 387 -30.73 -5.93 10.55
C SER A 387 -29.91 -6.44 11.75
N ASN A 388 -29.65 -7.75 11.85
CA ASN A 388 -28.83 -8.31 12.91
C ASN A 388 -27.35 -7.98 12.70
N LEU A 389 -26.87 -8.03 11.45
CA LEU A 389 -25.51 -7.60 11.09
C LEU A 389 -25.31 -6.10 11.32
N ILE A 390 -26.29 -5.27 10.97
CA ILE A 390 -26.27 -3.83 11.28
C ILE A 390 -26.13 -3.62 12.79
N SER A 391 -26.97 -4.29 13.58
CA SER A 391 -26.97 -4.14 15.04
C SER A 391 -25.64 -4.58 15.66
N LEU A 392 -25.10 -5.71 15.20
CA LEU A 392 -23.79 -6.21 15.61
C LEU A 392 -22.69 -5.21 15.26
N SER A 393 -22.66 -4.74 14.02
CA SER A 393 -21.62 -3.85 13.51
C SER A 393 -21.65 -2.50 14.23
N GLN A 394 -22.84 -1.92 14.43
CA GLN A 394 -22.97 -0.66 15.16
C GLN A 394 -22.47 -0.80 16.59
N ASN A 395 -22.90 -1.86 17.30
CA ASN A 395 -22.46 -2.09 18.67
C ASN A 395 -20.94 -2.26 18.77
N TYR A 396 -20.31 -2.87 17.78
CA TYR A 396 -18.86 -3.03 17.77
C TYR A 396 -18.12 -1.73 17.44
N SER A 397 -18.62 -0.93 16.50
CA SER A 397 -18.08 0.41 16.25
C SER A 397 -18.19 1.32 17.48
N ASP A 398 -19.31 1.28 18.21
CA ASP A 398 -19.50 2.01 19.46
C ASP A 398 -18.54 1.54 20.55
N GLN A 399 -18.28 0.23 20.62
CA GLN A 399 -17.29 -0.33 21.53
C GLN A 399 -15.87 0.14 21.18
N MET A 400 -15.47 0.07 19.91
CA MET A 400 -14.17 0.56 19.44
C MET A 400 -13.96 2.04 19.73
N ALA A 401 -14.99 2.87 19.51
CA ALA A 401 -14.96 4.29 19.83
C ALA A 401 -14.84 4.54 21.34
N ARG A 402 -15.68 3.89 22.16
CA ARG A 402 -15.69 4.03 23.62
C ARG A 402 -14.40 3.54 24.29
N GLU A 403 -13.86 2.41 23.84
CA GLU A 403 -12.65 1.79 24.41
C GLU A 403 -11.36 2.24 23.69
N GLN A 404 -11.48 3.13 22.70
CA GLN A 404 -10.35 3.76 22.01
C GLN A 404 -9.38 2.76 21.34
N PHE A 405 -9.90 1.70 20.74
CA PHE A 405 -9.11 0.70 20.01
C PHE A 405 -9.68 0.43 18.61
N CYS A 406 -8.87 -0.09 17.70
CA CYS A 406 -9.30 -0.61 16.41
C CYS A 406 -8.65 -1.97 16.21
N GLY A 407 -9.45 -3.02 16.01
CA GLY A 407 -8.97 -4.38 15.81
C GLY A 407 -10.08 -5.41 15.98
N HIS A 408 -9.84 -6.64 15.54
CA HIS A 408 -10.85 -7.72 15.51
C HIS A 408 -11.19 -8.33 16.88
N VAL A 409 -10.34 -8.10 17.89
CA VAL A 409 -10.51 -8.59 19.26
C VAL A 409 -10.48 -7.39 20.19
N SER A 410 -11.50 -7.24 21.04
CA SER A 410 -11.54 -6.15 22.00
C SER A 410 -10.44 -6.30 23.06
N PRO A 411 -10.06 -5.22 23.76
CA PRO A 411 -9.17 -5.29 24.91
C PRO A 411 -9.63 -6.29 25.99
N GLY A 412 -10.94 -6.50 26.11
CA GLY A 412 -11.54 -7.50 27.00
C GLY A 412 -11.50 -8.95 26.48
N GLY A 413 -10.93 -9.20 25.30
CA GLY A 413 -10.82 -10.53 24.68
C GLY A 413 -12.04 -10.96 23.85
N GLU A 414 -13.02 -10.08 23.66
CA GLU A 414 -14.20 -10.40 22.85
C GLU A 414 -13.84 -10.42 21.36
N ASN A 415 -14.00 -11.60 20.75
CA ASN A 415 -13.81 -11.83 19.32
C ASN A 415 -15.17 -11.98 18.59
N ILE A 416 -15.12 -12.08 17.26
CA ILE A 416 -16.30 -12.19 16.39
C ILE A 416 -17.23 -13.38 16.72
N GLN A 417 -16.71 -14.49 17.26
CA GLN A 417 -17.54 -15.64 17.63
C GLN A 417 -18.41 -15.34 18.85
N HIS A 418 -17.89 -14.58 19.81
CA HIS A 418 -18.68 -14.11 20.96
C HIS A 418 -19.78 -13.14 20.48
N ARG A 419 -19.42 -12.17 19.62
CA ARG A 419 -20.35 -11.17 19.09
C ARG A 419 -21.50 -11.82 18.32
N LYS A 420 -21.21 -12.71 17.37
CA LYS A 420 -22.25 -13.31 16.53
C LYS A 420 -23.27 -14.13 17.33
N LYS A 421 -22.84 -14.79 18.41
CA LYS A 421 -23.72 -15.54 19.32
C LYS A 421 -24.72 -14.63 20.03
N LYS A 422 -24.31 -13.43 20.45
CA LYS A 422 -25.18 -12.42 21.07
C LYS A 422 -26.31 -11.96 20.15
N TYR A 423 -26.03 -11.86 18.85
CA TYR A 423 -26.98 -11.43 17.81
C TYR A 423 -27.65 -12.60 17.07
N LYS A 424 -27.53 -13.83 17.57
CA LYS A 424 -28.14 -15.05 16.99
C LYS A 424 -27.79 -15.29 15.51
N ILE A 425 -26.61 -14.86 15.09
CA ILE A 425 -26.11 -15.10 13.73
C ILE A 425 -25.50 -16.50 13.69
N VAL A 426 -26.06 -17.37 12.85
CA VAL A 426 -25.72 -18.80 12.75
C VAL A 426 -24.78 -19.14 11.59
N THR A 427 -24.44 -18.14 10.78
CA THR A 427 -23.57 -18.25 9.61
C THR A 427 -22.14 -17.79 9.93
N SER A 428 -21.21 -18.06 9.02
CA SER A 428 -19.85 -17.52 9.09
C SER A 428 -19.88 -16.00 8.88
N LEU A 429 -18.95 -15.30 9.51
CA LEU A 429 -18.78 -13.86 9.35
C LEU A 429 -17.36 -13.54 8.88
N SER A 430 -17.29 -12.63 7.92
CA SER A 430 -16.06 -11.87 7.62
C SER A 430 -16.22 -10.46 8.19
N GLU A 431 -15.14 -9.90 8.72
CA GLU A 431 -15.15 -8.60 9.39
C GLU A 431 -14.02 -7.73 8.84
N ASN A 432 -14.36 -6.49 8.51
CA ASN A 432 -13.40 -5.41 8.30
C ASN A 432 -13.59 -4.37 9.41
N VAL A 433 -12.50 -3.84 9.94
CA VAL A 433 -12.54 -2.73 10.90
C VAL A 433 -11.58 -1.63 10.47
N ALA A 434 -11.95 -0.37 10.69
CA ALA A 434 -11.10 0.76 10.35
C ALA A 434 -11.28 1.91 11.33
N LYS A 435 -10.20 2.68 11.50
CA LYS A 435 -10.17 3.97 12.19
C LYS A 435 -9.56 5.03 11.27
N ALA A 436 -10.26 6.14 11.06
CA ALA A 436 -9.78 7.23 10.20
C ALA A 436 -10.34 8.61 10.62
N ARG A 437 -9.93 9.70 9.94
CA ARG A 437 -10.43 11.06 10.19
C ARG A 437 -11.74 11.36 9.48
N SER A 438 -12.11 10.56 8.49
CA SER A 438 -13.41 10.61 7.82
C SER A 438 -13.92 9.20 7.49
N ILE A 439 -15.22 9.08 7.26
CA ILE A 439 -15.84 7.81 6.85
C ILE A 439 -15.29 7.36 5.49
N LEU A 440 -15.17 8.30 4.55
CA LEU A 440 -14.64 8.03 3.21
C LEU A 440 -13.19 7.54 3.27
N GLU A 441 -12.34 8.17 4.10
CA GLU A 441 -10.96 7.69 4.30
C GLU A 441 -10.92 6.26 4.83
N ALA A 442 -11.73 5.94 5.84
CA ALA A 442 -11.80 4.60 6.40
C ALA A 442 -12.24 3.58 5.34
N HIS A 443 -13.29 3.90 4.56
CA HIS A 443 -13.79 3.02 3.52
C HIS A 443 -12.76 2.77 2.41
N GLU A 444 -12.09 3.83 1.93
CA GLU A 444 -11.06 3.73 0.89
C GLU A 444 -9.82 2.97 1.37
N ASN A 445 -9.43 3.12 2.64
CA ASN A 445 -8.34 2.34 3.23
C ASN A 445 -8.69 0.84 3.30
N LEU A 446 -9.93 0.49 3.61
CA LEU A 446 -10.39 -0.90 3.57
C LEU A 446 -10.38 -1.45 2.14
N LYS A 447 -10.83 -0.69 1.14
CA LYS A 447 -10.78 -1.11 -0.27
C LYS A 447 -9.36 -1.28 -0.78
N ARG A 448 -8.43 -0.45 -0.33
CA ARG A 448 -7.02 -0.51 -0.74
C ARG A 448 -6.23 -1.62 -0.02
N SER A 449 -6.75 -2.17 1.06
CA SER A 449 -6.12 -3.31 1.73
C SER A 449 -6.62 -4.62 1.12
N PRO A 450 -5.79 -5.36 0.36
CA PRO A 450 -6.24 -6.58 -0.30
C PRO A 450 -6.83 -7.63 0.65
N ALA A 451 -6.35 -7.72 1.91
CA ALA A 451 -6.93 -8.65 2.87
C ALA A 451 -8.34 -8.25 3.34
N HIS A 452 -8.62 -6.96 3.52
CA HIS A 452 -9.97 -6.46 3.81
C HIS A 452 -10.88 -6.52 2.59
N TYR A 453 -10.32 -6.22 1.41
CA TYR A 453 -11.03 -6.26 0.14
C TYR A 453 -11.57 -7.66 -0.18
N LEU A 454 -10.83 -8.73 0.17
CA LEU A 454 -11.30 -10.11 0.05
C LEU A 454 -12.63 -10.37 0.78
N ALA A 455 -12.86 -9.73 1.92
CA ALA A 455 -14.13 -9.85 2.63
C ALA A 455 -15.31 -9.25 1.84
N MET A 456 -15.06 -8.22 1.03
CA MET A 456 -16.07 -7.56 0.21
C MET A 456 -16.42 -8.35 -1.06
N ILE A 457 -15.45 -9.10 -1.61
CA ILE A 457 -15.58 -9.81 -2.88
C ILE A 457 -15.73 -11.32 -2.75
N ASP A 458 -15.90 -11.84 -1.53
CA ASP A 458 -16.22 -13.26 -1.34
C ASP A 458 -17.55 -13.56 -2.08
N SER A 459 -17.50 -14.52 -3.00
CA SER A 459 -18.67 -14.90 -3.81
C SER A 459 -19.76 -15.59 -3.00
N SER A 460 -19.43 -16.11 -1.80
CA SER A 460 -20.37 -16.84 -0.94
C SER A 460 -21.22 -15.93 -0.06
N ILE A 461 -20.82 -14.67 0.14
CA ILE A 461 -21.57 -13.70 0.92
C ILE A 461 -22.65 -13.01 0.09
N THR A 462 -23.74 -12.67 0.77
CA THR A 462 -24.96 -12.04 0.23
C THR A 462 -25.53 -10.98 1.17
N LEU A 463 -25.09 -10.99 2.44
CA LEU A 463 -25.55 -10.10 3.48
C LEU A 463 -24.41 -9.21 3.98
N ALA A 464 -24.76 -7.98 4.34
CA ALA A 464 -23.85 -7.01 4.94
C ALA A 464 -24.50 -6.33 6.15
N GLY A 465 -23.68 -5.81 7.05
CA GLY A 465 -24.07 -4.84 8.05
C GLY A 465 -22.90 -3.94 8.39
N PHE A 466 -23.12 -2.63 8.42
CA PHE A 466 -22.06 -1.65 8.65
C PHE A 466 -22.38 -0.84 9.89
N GLY A 467 -21.38 -0.62 10.74
CA GLY A 467 -21.47 0.21 11.93
C GLY A 467 -20.53 1.39 11.81
N ILE A 468 -20.97 2.56 12.25
CA ILE A 468 -20.16 3.79 12.21
C ILE A 468 -20.32 4.49 13.56
N SER A 469 -19.20 4.77 14.22
CA SER A 469 -19.18 5.53 15.46
C SER A 469 -18.06 6.58 15.41
N LYS A 470 -18.19 7.63 16.21
CA LYS A 470 -17.24 8.75 16.26
C LYS A 470 -16.81 8.98 17.70
N ASP A 471 -15.51 9.18 17.93
CA ASP A 471 -15.00 9.53 19.25
C ASP A 471 -14.92 11.06 19.48
N ASP A 472 -14.64 11.45 20.72
CA ASP A 472 -14.49 12.85 21.14
C ASP A 472 -13.31 13.57 20.45
N ARG A 473 -12.42 12.84 19.78
CA ARG A 473 -11.26 13.36 19.03
C ARG A 473 -11.54 13.45 17.53
N ASN A 474 -12.81 13.31 17.14
CA ASN A 474 -13.27 13.30 15.75
C ASN A 474 -12.66 12.19 14.88
N ASN A 475 -12.32 11.05 15.45
CA ASN A 475 -12.00 9.85 14.68
C ASN A 475 -13.27 9.03 14.45
N TYR A 476 -13.43 8.52 13.22
CA TYR A 476 -14.47 7.56 12.88
C TYR A 476 -13.96 6.14 13.04
N TYR A 477 -14.82 5.28 13.58
CA TYR A 477 -14.63 3.85 13.75
C TYR A 477 -15.69 3.12 12.93
N ILE A 478 -15.23 2.30 11.99
CA ILE A 478 -16.10 1.54 11.10
C ILE A 478 -15.90 0.05 11.35
N ALA A 479 -17.00 -0.68 11.40
CA ALA A 479 -17.02 -2.13 11.34
C ALA A 479 -17.92 -2.55 10.17
N GLN A 480 -17.42 -3.40 9.29
CA GLN A 480 -18.21 -4.04 8.23
C GLN A 480 -18.25 -5.54 8.47
N HIS A 481 -19.44 -6.08 8.65
CA HIS A 481 -19.65 -7.52 8.77
C HIS A 481 -20.35 -8.04 7.53
N PHE A 482 -19.83 -9.14 7.00
CA PHE A 482 -20.37 -9.81 5.84
C PHE A 482 -20.75 -11.24 6.17
N SER A 483 -21.85 -11.71 5.62
CA SER A 483 -22.34 -13.06 5.82
C SER A 483 -23.06 -13.60 4.61
N THR A 484 -23.49 -14.85 4.72
CA THR A 484 -24.40 -15.50 3.79
C THR A 484 -25.75 -15.70 4.45
N GLU A 485 -26.78 -15.95 3.65
CA GLU A 485 -28.10 -16.33 4.14
C GLU A 485 -28.04 -17.67 4.90
N PRO A 486 -28.78 -17.82 6.01
CA PRO A 486 -28.98 -19.12 6.64
C PRO A 486 -29.57 -20.14 5.65
N LEU A 487 -29.25 -21.42 5.86
CA LEU A 487 -29.80 -22.50 5.04
C LEU A 487 -31.32 -22.55 5.20
N THR A 488 -32.04 -22.46 4.08
CA THR A 488 -33.48 -22.71 4.02
C THR A 488 -33.79 -24.19 4.26
N GLU A 489 -35.01 -24.51 4.71
CA GLU A 489 -35.45 -25.91 4.86
C GLU A 489 -35.34 -26.71 3.56
N LEU A 490 -35.59 -26.07 2.41
CA LEU A 490 -35.41 -26.71 1.11
C LEU A 490 -33.95 -27.11 0.88
N GLN A 491 -32.99 -26.20 1.10
CA GLN A 491 -31.56 -26.48 0.93
C GLN A 491 -31.06 -27.53 1.92
N LYS A 492 -31.56 -27.52 3.16
CA LYS A 492 -31.27 -28.58 4.14
C LYS A 492 -31.75 -29.93 3.62
N ASN A 493 -32.99 -30.02 3.16
CA ASN A 493 -33.58 -31.25 2.63
C ASN A 493 -32.84 -31.75 1.39
N GLU A 494 -32.54 -30.87 0.43
CA GLU A 494 -31.74 -31.21 -0.76
C GLU A 494 -30.36 -31.74 -0.40
N PHE A 495 -29.67 -31.09 0.55
CA PHE A 495 -28.38 -31.58 1.05
C PHE A 495 -28.51 -32.97 1.67
N LEU A 496 -29.51 -33.18 2.53
CA LEU A 496 -29.76 -34.48 3.17
C LEU A 496 -30.07 -35.57 2.15
N THR A 497 -30.86 -35.27 1.11
CA THR A 497 -31.15 -36.19 0.01
C THR A 497 -29.89 -36.53 -0.79
N ASN A 498 -29.09 -35.52 -1.16
CA ASN A 498 -27.85 -35.73 -1.90
C ASN A 498 -26.82 -36.52 -1.09
N LEU A 499 -26.69 -36.20 0.20
CA LEU A 499 -25.83 -36.91 1.13
C LEU A 499 -26.26 -38.37 1.28
N PHE A 500 -27.56 -38.64 1.42
CA PHE A 500 -28.12 -39.99 1.44
C PHE A 500 -27.73 -40.79 0.19
N ASN A 501 -27.90 -40.20 -0.99
CA ASN A 501 -27.54 -40.82 -2.26
C ASN A 501 -26.04 -41.14 -2.34
N LYS A 502 -25.17 -40.19 -1.95
CA LYS A 502 -23.71 -40.40 -1.93
C LYS A 502 -23.26 -41.48 -0.95
N ILE A 503 -23.88 -41.55 0.23
CA ILE A 503 -23.64 -42.63 1.20
C ILE A 503 -24.00 -43.99 0.55
N ASN A 504 -25.14 -44.08 -0.12
CA ASN A 504 -25.60 -45.31 -0.78
C ASN A 504 -24.72 -45.70 -1.97
N GLU A 505 -24.28 -44.75 -2.79
CA GLU A 505 -23.32 -45.00 -3.88
C GLU A 505 -21.96 -45.48 -3.37
N SER A 506 -21.44 -44.85 -2.30
CA SER A 506 -20.17 -45.25 -1.69
C SER A 506 -20.23 -46.72 -1.22
N ARG A 507 -21.37 -47.15 -0.67
CA ARG A 507 -21.62 -48.54 -0.26
C ARG A 507 -21.70 -49.50 -1.45
N SER A 508 -22.34 -49.12 -2.55
CA SER A 508 -22.49 -50.00 -3.73
C SER A 508 -21.17 -50.24 -4.48
N LYS A 509 -20.25 -49.26 -4.42
CA LYS A 509 -18.93 -49.30 -5.06
C LYS A 509 -17.88 -50.12 -4.28
N GLN A 510 -18.08 -50.38 -2.98
CA GLN A 510 -17.17 -51.20 -2.15
C GLN A 510 -17.36 -52.72 -2.34
N LYS A 511 -17.15 -53.25 -3.55
CA LYS A 511 -17.25 -54.70 -3.83
C LYS A 511 -16.02 -55.54 -3.43
N SER A 512 -14.88 -54.95 -3.06
CA SER A 512 -13.73 -55.70 -2.50
C SER A 512 -12.70 -54.78 -1.86
N ILE A 513 -12.20 -55.10 -0.65
CA ILE A 513 -10.90 -54.56 -0.17
C ILE A 513 -10.10 -55.65 0.60
N PRO A 514 -8.83 -55.89 0.22
CA PRO A 514 -7.86 -56.72 0.96
C PRO A 514 -7.50 -56.19 2.35
N LYS A 515 -6.96 -57.06 3.21
CA LYS A 515 -6.57 -56.76 4.61
C LYS A 515 -5.34 -55.82 4.71
N LYS A 516 -5.43 -54.86 5.66
CA LYS A 516 -4.39 -53.95 6.24
C LYS A 516 -3.97 -52.76 5.36
N LYS A 517 -3.86 -51.52 5.88
CA LYS A 517 -2.88 -51.04 6.88
C LYS A 517 -3.28 -49.67 7.50
N LYS A 518 -2.85 -49.46 8.76
CA LYS A 518 -2.79 -48.23 9.60
C LYS A 518 -2.89 -46.88 8.88
N LEU A 519 -3.73 -45.95 9.39
CA LEU A 519 -3.32 -44.56 9.66
C LEU A 519 -4.32 -43.76 10.54
N LEU A 520 -3.75 -43.16 11.60
CA LEU A 520 -4.10 -41.90 12.29
C LEU A 520 -5.48 -41.72 12.95
N THR A 521 -5.52 -42.13 14.21
CA THR A 521 -6.41 -41.64 15.27
C THR A 521 -6.09 -40.19 15.65
N ARG A 522 -7.00 -39.25 15.39
CA ARG A 522 -7.20 -38.00 16.15
C ARG A 522 -8.57 -37.39 15.79
N ILE A 523 -9.61 -38.02 16.30
CA ILE A 523 -10.90 -37.38 16.55
C ILE A 523 -11.12 -37.52 18.05
N TYR A 524 -10.77 -36.49 18.81
CA TYR A 524 -11.18 -36.37 20.20
C TYR A 524 -11.65 -34.94 20.38
N GLU A 525 -12.97 -34.77 20.40
CA GLU A 525 -13.71 -34.05 21.42
C GLU A 525 -15.21 -34.26 21.15
N HIS A 526 -15.89 -34.93 22.09
CA HIS A 526 -17.35 -35.11 22.18
C HIS A 526 -18.06 -36.24 21.40
N SER A 527 -17.45 -37.43 21.26
CA SER A 527 -18.22 -38.66 21.01
C SER A 527 -18.21 -39.56 22.25
N GLY A 528 -19.07 -39.24 23.22
CA GLY A 528 -19.49 -40.24 24.20
C GLY A 528 -20.28 -41.32 23.48
N TRP A 529 -19.66 -42.48 23.26
CA TRP A 529 -20.28 -43.64 22.65
C TRP A 529 -21.42 -44.14 23.55
N SER A 530 -22.65 -43.85 23.16
CA SER A 530 -23.86 -44.52 23.65
C SER A 530 -24.09 -45.78 22.80
N PRO A 531 -24.64 -46.87 23.36
CA PRO A 531 -25.05 -48.01 22.56
C PRO A 531 -26.12 -47.57 21.54
N LEU A 532 -26.02 -48.11 20.30
CA LEU A 532 -26.95 -48.01 19.16
C LEU A 532 -26.77 -46.81 18.20
N ASN A 533 -25.93 -47.00 17.18
CA ASN A 533 -26.05 -46.46 15.81
C ASN A 533 -26.31 -44.96 15.57
N VAL A 534 -25.81 -44.05 16.41
CA VAL A 534 -25.95 -42.58 16.19
C VAL A 534 -24.61 -41.93 15.89
N LEU A 535 -24.51 -41.21 14.77
CA LEU A 535 -23.38 -40.35 14.40
C LEU A 535 -23.76 -38.89 14.60
N ARG A 536 -22.97 -38.15 15.38
CA ARG A 536 -23.14 -36.71 15.61
C ARG A 536 -21.95 -35.98 15.01
N ILE A 537 -22.21 -35.03 14.11
CA ILE A 537 -21.19 -34.25 13.43
C ILE A 537 -21.48 -32.78 13.65
N THR A 538 -20.44 -32.02 13.97
CA THR A 538 -20.45 -30.56 13.91
C THR A 538 -19.37 -30.12 12.94
N ALA A 539 -19.70 -29.28 11.95
CA ALA A 539 -18.73 -28.77 11.00
C ALA A 539 -19.06 -27.35 10.53
N SER A 540 -18.05 -26.67 10.01
CA SER A 540 -18.16 -25.28 9.54
C SER A 540 -18.92 -25.13 8.22
N SER A 541 -19.13 -26.21 7.46
CA SER A 541 -19.84 -26.16 6.17
C SER A 541 -20.50 -27.51 5.80
N LEU A 542 -21.49 -27.45 4.91
CA LEU A 542 -22.14 -28.63 4.33
C LEU A 542 -21.14 -29.57 3.65
N LYS A 543 -20.19 -29.02 2.88
CA LYS A 543 -19.13 -29.79 2.23
C LYS A 543 -18.27 -30.53 3.25
N ARG A 544 -17.95 -29.89 4.37
CA ARG A 544 -17.16 -30.53 5.42
C ARG A 544 -17.93 -31.64 6.13
N ILE A 545 -19.23 -31.47 6.35
CA ILE A 545 -20.10 -32.55 6.84
C ILE A 545 -20.03 -33.73 5.88
N GLU A 546 -20.20 -33.50 4.57
CA GLU A 546 -20.16 -34.54 3.56
C GLU A 546 -18.81 -35.29 3.57
N GLU A 547 -17.68 -34.56 3.54
CA GLU A 547 -16.33 -35.15 3.61
C GLU A 547 -16.15 -36.04 4.85
N LEU A 548 -16.52 -35.54 6.03
CA LEU A 548 -16.39 -36.28 7.29
C LEU A 548 -17.23 -37.56 7.27
N ILE A 549 -18.45 -37.49 6.75
CA ILE A 549 -19.34 -38.66 6.65
C ILE A 549 -18.81 -39.69 5.66
N LEU A 550 -18.32 -39.25 4.50
CA LEU A 550 -17.77 -40.16 3.49
C LEU A 550 -16.48 -40.83 3.98
N ILE A 551 -15.61 -40.10 4.69
CA ILE A 551 -14.43 -40.68 5.35
C ILE A 551 -14.87 -41.71 6.40
N GLU A 552 -15.79 -41.36 7.29
CA GLU A 552 -16.25 -42.26 8.34
C GLU A 552 -16.88 -43.53 7.74
N ASN A 553 -17.77 -43.38 6.77
CA ASN A 553 -18.42 -44.48 6.03
C ASN A 553 -17.41 -45.38 5.30
N SER A 554 -16.23 -44.86 4.93
CA SER A 554 -15.17 -45.64 4.27
C SER A 554 -14.26 -46.43 5.23
N ASN A 555 -14.08 -45.95 6.47
CA ASN A 555 -13.11 -46.48 7.43
C ASN A 555 -13.66 -47.54 8.39
N THR A 556 -14.98 -47.54 8.57
CA THR A 556 -15.62 -48.33 9.61
C THR A 556 -15.97 -49.73 9.13
N THR A 557 -15.96 -50.71 10.04
CA THR A 557 -16.31 -52.12 9.83
C THR A 557 -17.80 -52.36 9.53
N TRP A 558 -18.50 -51.44 8.84
CA TRP A 558 -19.85 -51.65 8.26
C TRP A 558 -19.80 -52.62 7.06
N LYS A 559 -18.93 -53.61 7.16
CA LYS A 559 -18.68 -54.60 6.13
C LYS A 559 -19.84 -55.58 6.14
N ARG A 560 -20.78 -55.32 5.24
CA ARG A 560 -21.76 -56.25 4.65
C ARG A 560 -23.02 -56.61 5.41
N GLU A 561 -23.16 -56.31 6.68
CA GLU A 561 -24.38 -56.67 7.40
C GLU A 561 -25.07 -55.44 7.99
N ILE A 562 -26.30 -55.21 7.52
CA ILE A 562 -27.38 -54.69 8.36
C ILE A 562 -27.38 -53.14 8.57
N VAL A 563 -27.53 -52.34 7.49
CA VAL A 563 -28.13 -50.98 7.56
C VAL A 563 -29.05 -50.76 6.36
N ARG A 564 -30.37 -50.74 6.58
CA ARG A 564 -31.37 -50.52 5.50
C ARG A 564 -31.81 -49.06 5.39
N GLU A 565 -31.84 -48.35 6.52
CA GLU A 565 -32.43 -47.01 6.62
C GLU A 565 -31.43 -46.06 7.33
N VAL A 566 -31.21 -44.89 6.72
CA VAL A 566 -30.46 -43.78 7.32
C VAL A 566 -31.48 -42.71 7.65
N LEU A 567 -31.56 -42.35 8.92
CA LEU A 567 -32.51 -41.36 9.43
C LEU A 567 -31.72 -40.13 9.90
N PHE A 568 -31.98 -39.00 9.28
CA PHE A 568 -31.44 -37.72 9.72
C PHE A 568 -32.39 -37.14 10.76
N GLU A 569 -31.98 -37.14 12.02
CA GLU A 569 -32.88 -36.75 13.12
C GLU A 569 -32.78 -35.29 13.50
N ASN A 570 -31.60 -34.69 13.37
CA ASN A 570 -31.41 -33.30 13.71
C ASN A 570 -30.43 -32.66 12.75
N PHE A 571 -30.90 -31.67 11.99
CA PHE A 571 -30.08 -30.77 11.21
C PHE A 571 -30.29 -29.37 11.77
N GLU A 572 -29.27 -28.83 12.42
CA GLU A 572 -29.32 -27.51 13.02
C GLU A 572 -28.13 -26.68 12.53
N GLN A 573 -28.42 -25.48 12.01
CA GLN A 573 -27.37 -24.50 11.75
C GLN A 573 -27.30 -23.55 12.94
N THR A 574 -26.14 -23.52 13.61
CA THR A 574 -25.91 -22.73 14.81
C THR A 574 -24.70 -21.82 14.63
N ALA A 575 -24.49 -20.86 15.54
CA ALA A 575 -23.27 -20.06 15.57
C ALA A 575 -21.99 -20.92 15.62
N ASP A 576 -22.04 -22.11 16.25
CA ASP A 576 -20.89 -23.01 16.36
C ASP A 576 -20.66 -23.87 15.10
N GLY A 577 -21.49 -23.70 14.08
CA GLY A 577 -21.48 -24.47 12.83
C GLY A 577 -22.75 -25.28 12.61
N ILE A 578 -22.70 -26.16 11.62
CA ILE A 578 -23.81 -27.04 11.25
C ILE A 578 -23.67 -28.34 12.05
N LYS A 579 -24.71 -28.67 12.82
CA LYS A 579 -24.85 -29.88 13.61
C LYS A 579 -25.77 -30.84 12.86
N LEU A 580 -25.28 -32.05 12.60
CA LEU A 580 -26.04 -33.12 11.98
C LEU A 580 -25.99 -34.38 12.84
N VAL A 581 -27.17 -34.92 13.15
CA VAL A 581 -27.35 -36.19 13.84
C VAL A 581 -27.95 -37.21 12.87
N ILE A 582 -27.25 -38.32 12.70
CA ILE A 582 -27.62 -39.40 11.79
C ILE A 582 -27.79 -40.67 12.60
N LYS A 583 -28.93 -41.35 12.44
CA LYS A 583 -29.17 -42.69 12.95
C LYS A 583 -29.11 -43.71 11.84
N PHE A 584 -28.44 -44.82 12.11
CA PHE A 584 -28.36 -45.98 11.20
C PHE A 584 -29.21 -47.13 11.76
N TYR A 585 -30.13 -47.67 10.96
CA TYR A 585 -31.02 -48.74 11.44
C TYR A 585 -30.64 -50.11 10.89
N PRO A 586 -30.43 -51.10 11.77
CA PRO A 586 -30.14 -52.46 11.37
C PRO A 586 -31.39 -53.20 10.84
N VAL A 587 -31.18 -54.07 9.85
CA VAL A 587 -32.15 -54.85 9.05
C VAL A 587 -33.17 -55.69 9.85
N ASN A 588 -33.00 -55.92 11.16
CA ASN A 588 -33.81 -56.89 11.91
C ASN A 588 -34.60 -56.35 13.13
N LEU A 589 -34.96 -55.07 13.19
CA LEU A 589 -35.94 -54.60 14.17
C LEU A 589 -37.08 -53.87 13.45
N THR A 590 -38.29 -54.38 13.61
CA THR A 590 -39.48 -53.70 13.09
C THR A 590 -39.65 -52.36 13.82
N LYS A 591 -40.29 -51.38 13.16
CA LYS A 591 -40.51 -50.00 13.65
C LYS A 591 -41.12 -49.91 15.07
N GLN A 592 -41.66 -51.00 15.60
CA GLN A 592 -42.27 -51.12 16.92
C GLN A 592 -41.27 -51.48 18.04
N GLU A 593 -40.12 -52.07 17.73
CA GLU A 593 -39.14 -52.50 18.74
C GLU A 593 -38.05 -51.44 19.03
N SER A 594 -37.89 -50.44 18.16
CA SER A 594 -36.93 -49.34 18.34
C SER A 594 -37.43 -48.15 19.16
N LYS A 595 -38.69 -48.19 19.62
CA LYS A 595 -39.32 -47.17 20.50
C LYS A 595 -39.26 -47.53 22.00
N ARG A 596 -38.76 -48.71 22.36
CA ARG A 596 -38.31 -49.05 23.72
C ARG A 596 -36.82 -48.81 23.82
#